data_AF-A0A5C8UDJ7-F1
#
_entry.id   AF-A0A5C8UDJ7-F1
#
_cell.length_a   1.000
_cell.length_b   1.000
_cell.length_c   1.000
_cell.angle_alpha   90.00
_cell.angle_beta   90.00
_cell.angle_gamma   90.00
#
_symmetry.space_group_name_H-M   'P 1'
#
loop_
_entity.id
_entity.type
_entity.pdbx_description
1 polymer ?
#
loop_
_entity_poly.entity_id
_entity_poly.type
_entity_poly.pdbx_seq_one_letter_code
_entity_poly.pdbx_strand_id
1 'polypeptide(L)'
;MAAAVMPSRAVAQDLPDLIAPNPLPLPPEITAFVKRLAGCNHWAGEEATDADRGAAIAQARFRLRCNTIEQDEARLRARFARSPGALEALDQAGSSEE
;
A
#
# COMPACT_ATOMS: atom_id res chain seq x y z
N MET A 1 -37.57 -22.34 -34.36
CA MET A 1 -36.32 -21.76 -33.83
C MET A 1 -36.05 -22.42 -32.49
N ALA A 2 -35.04 -23.29 -32.39
CA ALA A 2 -34.70 -24.01 -31.17
C ALA A 2 -33.68 -23.20 -30.36
N ALA A 3 -33.98 -22.90 -29.10
CA ALA A 3 -33.03 -22.29 -28.17
C ALA A 3 -32.04 -23.36 -27.68
N ALA A 4 -30.74 -23.12 -27.86
CA ALA A 4 -29.70 -23.97 -27.32
C ALA A 4 -29.53 -23.67 -25.81
N VAL A 5 -29.80 -24.67 -24.98
CA VAL A 5 -29.41 -24.69 -23.56
C VAL A 5 -27.90 -24.91 -23.50
N MET A 6 -27.15 -23.98 -22.92
CA MET A 6 -25.73 -24.17 -22.61
C MET A 6 -25.57 -24.82 -21.23
N PRO A 7 -24.66 -25.79 -21.05
CA PRO A 7 -24.39 -26.35 -19.74
C PRO A 7 -23.49 -25.42 -18.92
N SER A 8 -23.93 -25.09 -17.70
CA SER A 8 -23.09 -24.42 -16.71
C SER A 8 -21.88 -25.29 -16.34
N ARG A 9 -20.67 -24.72 -16.42
CA ARG A 9 -19.49 -25.32 -15.79
C ARG A 9 -19.69 -25.32 -14.27
N ALA A 10 -19.79 -26.50 -13.67
CA ALA A 10 -19.63 -26.65 -12.24
C ALA A 10 -18.22 -26.18 -11.85
N VAL A 11 -18.14 -25.16 -11.00
CA VAL A 11 -16.88 -24.75 -10.36
C VAL A 11 -16.52 -25.84 -9.37
N ALA A 12 -15.32 -26.41 -9.51
CA ALA A 12 -14.77 -27.38 -8.58
C ALA A 12 -14.61 -26.73 -7.20
N GLN A 13 -15.51 -27.07 -6.28
CA GLN A 13 -15.39 -26.73 -4.87
C GLN A 13 -14.75 -27.91 -4.15
N ASP A 14 -13.42 -27.95 -4.15
CA ASP A 14 -12.64 -28.77 -3.20
C ASP A 14 -11.19 -28.27 -3.21
N LEU A 15 -10.94 -27.20 -2.45
CA LEU A 15 -9.60 -26.90 -1.98
C LEU A 15 -9.64 -27.03 -0.45
N PRO A 16 -8.92 -28.00 0.14
CA PRO A 16 -8.86 -28.15 1.59
C PRO A 16 -8.23 -26.90 2.21
N ASP A 17 -8.72 -26.56 3.41
CA ASP A 17 -8.20 -25.54 4.31
C ASP A 17 -6.67 -25.64 4.43
N LEU A 18 -5.97 -24.90 3.57
CA LEU A 18 -4.60 -24.51 3.86
C LEU A 18 -4.75 -23.40 4.89
N ILE A 19 -4.49 -23.72 6.15
CA ILE A 19 -4.18 -22.70 7.14
C ILE A 19 -2.98 -21.95 6.57
N ALA A 20 -3.26 -20.85 5.85
CA ALA A 20 -2.25 -19.93 5.44
C ALA A 20 -1.53 -19.51 6.72
N PRO A 21 -0.19 -19.54 6.76
CA PRO A 21 0.52 -19.02 7.93
C PRO A 21 0.01 -17.61 8.16
N ASN A 22 -0.59 -17.38 9.34
CA ASN A 22 -0.99 -16.04 9.74
C ASN A 22 0.25 -15.15 9.59
N PRO A 23 0.27 -14.18 8.67
CA PRO A 23 1.46 -13.40 8.42
C PRO A 23 1.86 -12.76 9.76
N LEU A 24 3.10 -13.01 10.17
CA LEU A 24 3.65 -12.38 11.36
C LEU A 24 3.45 -10.87 11.21
N PRO A 25 3.05 -10.16 12.28
CA PRO A 25 2.84 -8.72 12.20
C PRO A 25 4.11 -8.04 11.66
N LEU A 26 3.92 -7.10 10.72
CA LEU A 26 5.02 -6.39 10.09
C LEU A 26 5.89 -5.67 11.14
N PRO A 27 7.20 -5.51 10.88
CA PRO A 27 8.06 -4.70 11.74
C PRO A 27 7.44 -3.30 11.95
N PRO A 28 7.41 -2.76 13.19
CA PRO A 28 6.76 -1.49 13.48
C PRO A 28 7.23 -0.32 12.59
N GLU A 29 8.50 -0.32 12.20
CA GLU A 29 9.08 0.70 11.33
C GLU A 29 8.55 0.64 9.89
N ILE A 30 8.27 -0.57 9.37
CA ILE A 30 7.63 -0.75 8.06
C ILE A 30 6.20 -0.22 8.12
N THR A 31 5.44 -0.61 9.15
CA THR A 31 4.06 -0.13 9.35
C THR A 31 4.01 1.40 9.49
N ALA A 32 4.94 1.99 10.24
CA ALA A 32 5.04 3.44 10.40
C ALA A 32 5.38 4.14 9.07
N PHE A 33 6.29 3.55 8.27
CA PHE A 33 6.65 4.08 6.96
C PHE A 33 5.47 4.03 5.98
N VAL A 34 4.80 2.89 5.86
CA VAL A 34 3.65 2.71 4.96
C VAL A 34 2.55 3.72 5.29
N LYS A 35 2.21 3.91 6.57
CA LYS A 35 1.24 4.92 7.00
C LYS A 35 1.66 6.34 6.62
N ARG A 36 2.95 6.66 6.77
CA ARG A 36 3.49 7.97 6.43
C ARG A 36 3.49 8.21 4.92
N LEU A 37 3.86 7.21 4.12
CA LEU A 37 3.82 7.24 2.66
C LEU A 37 2.39 7.51 2.18
N ALA A 38 1.40 6.78 2.69
CA ALA A 38 -0.01 7.02 2.38
C ALA A 38 -0.45 8.46 2.71
N GLY A 39 -0.01 8.99 3.85
CA GLY A 39 -0.25 10.40 4.20
C GLY A 39 0.40 11.36 3.20
N CYS A 40 1.65 11.12 2.80
CA CYS A 40 2.33 11.95 1.82
C CYS A 40 1.64 11.92 0.44
N ASN A 41 1.20 10.74 0.00
CA ASN A 41 0.48 10.59 -1.26
C ASN A 41 -0.87 11.32 -1.22
N HIS A 42 -1.61 11.18 -0.11
CA HIS A 42 -2.84 11.93 0.10
C HIS A 42 -2.62 13.43 -0.09
N TRP A 43 -1.65 14.02 0.62
CA TRP A 43 -1.37 15.46 0.54
C TRP A 43 -0.74 15.91 -0.80
N ALA A 44 -0.16 14.99 -1.58
CA ALA A 44 0.40 15.30 -2.89
C ALA A 44 -0.69 15.50 -3.96
N GLY A 45 -1.85 14.85 -3.81
CA GLY A 45 -3.00 15.00 -4.70
C GLY A 45 -3.97 16.12 -4.29
N GLU A 46 -3.67 16.86 -3.22
CA GLU A 46 -4.54 17.94 -2.73
C GLU A 46 -4.22 19.27 -3.42
N GLU A 47 -5.27 19.99 -3.81
CA GLU A 47 -5.16 21.28 -4.49
C GLU A 47 -5.11 22.45 -3.51
N ALA A 48 -4.23 23.41 -3.78
CA ALA A 48 -4.16 24.67 -3.03
C ALA A 48 -5.18 25.68 -3.59
N THR A 49 -6.45 25.47 -3.27
CA THR A 49 -7.58 26.31 -3.74
C THR A 49 -7.46 27.78 -3.35
N ASP A 50 -6.74 28.05 -2.26
CA ASP A 50 -6.44 29.37 -1.73
C ASP A 50 -5.14 29.32 -0.89
N ALA A 51 -4.71 30.49 -0.41
CA ALA A 51 -3.45 30.64 0.32
C ALA A 51 -3.44 29.89 1.67
N ASP A 52 -4.56 29.89 2.40
CA ASP A 52 -4.66 29.22 3.70
C ASP A 52 -4.62 27.69 3.52
N ARG A 53 -5.33 27.20 2.50
CA ARG A 53 -5.29 25.79 2.09
C ARG A 53 -3.87 25.38 1.68
N GLY A 54 -3.20 26.18 0.87
CA GLY A 54 -1.82 25.94 0.45
C GLY A 54 -0.85 25.84 1.65
N ALA A 55 -0.98 26.75 2.62
CA ALA A 55 -0.18 26.72 3.85
C ALA A 55 -0.45 25.46 4.69
N ALA A 56 -1.71 25.02 4.80
CA ALA A 56 -2.08 23.80 5.50
C ALA A 56 -1.47 22.54 4.83
N ILE A 57 -1.54 22.44 3.50
CA ILE A 57 -0.93 21.34 2.74
C ILE A 57 0.59 21.33 2.96
N ALA A 58 1.25 22.48 2.82
CA ALA A 58 2.70 22.58 3.02
C ALA A 58 3.12 22.16 4.44
N GLN A 59 2.38 22.61 5.47
CA GLN A 59 2.64 22.24 6.86
C GLN A 59 2.44 20.74 7.10
N ALA A 60 1.41 20.13 6.51
CA ALA A 60 1.16 18.70 6.62
C ALA A 60 2.29 17.88 5.99
N ARG A 61 2.70 18.23 4.75
CA ARG A 61 3.82 17.56 4.05
C ARG A 61 5.15 17.72 4.80
N PHE A 62 5.39 18.89 5.40
CA PHE A 62 6.56 19.11 6.25
C PHE A 62 6.56 18.22 7.50
N ARG A 63 5.45 18.17 8.25
CA ARG A 63 5.32 17.31 9.44
C ARG A 63 5.50 15.83 9.14
N LEU A 64 4.99 15.38 7.99
CA LEU A 64 5.16 14.01 7.50
C LEU A 64 6.56 13.75 6.92
N ARG A 65 7.39 14.78 6.75
CA ARG A 65 8.72 14.68 6.14
C ARG A 65 8.65 14.06 4.74
N CYS A 66 7.69 14.50 3.92
CA CYS A 66 7.49 13.92 2.60
C CYS A 66 8.68 14.10 1.65
N ASN A 67 9.58 15.04 1.95
CA ASN A 67 10.81 15.25 1.17
C ASN A 67 11.93 14.22 1.45
N THR A 68 11.73 13.28 2.37
CA THR A 68 12.71 12.21 2.65
C THR A 68 12.17 10.80 2.40
N ILE A 69 11.02 10.67 1.73
CA ILE A 69 10.32 9.40 1.55
C ILE A 69 11.18 8.38 0.82
N GLU A 70 11.77 8.76 -0.32
CA GLU A 70 12.56 7.86 -1.16
C GLU A 70 13.82 7.39 -0.43
N GLN A 71 14.48 8.29 0.29
CA GLN A 71 15.68 7.97 1.05
C GLN A 71 15.38 7.06 2.25
N ASP A 72 14.24 7.29 2.93
CA ASP A 72 13.80 6.47 4.04
C ASP A 72 13.36 5.08 3.56
N GLU A 73 12.69 4.98 2.40
CA GLU A 73 12.33 3.69 1.79
C GLU A 73 13.57 2.88 1.43
N ALA A 74 14.53 3.48 0.72
CA ALA A 74 15.78 2.81 0.36
C ALA A 74 16.52 2.26 1.59
N ARG A 75 16.53 3.04 2.69
CA ARG A 75 17.10 2.60 3.97
C ARG A 75 16.36 1.41 4.56
N LEU A 76 15.03 1.41 4.54
CA LEU A 76 14.22 0.29 5.02
C LEU A 76 14.42 -0.95 4.17
N ARG A 77 14.43 -0.83 2.84
CA ARG A 77 14.69 -1.94 1.91
C ARG A 77 16.06 -2.57 2.17
N ALA A 78 17.09 -1.76 2.38
CA ALA A 78 18.42 -2.25 2.74
C ALA A 78 18.42 -2.97 4.11
N ARG A 79 17.75 -2.41 5.11
CA ARG A 79 17.68 -3.00 6.47
C ARG A 79 16.90 -4.31 6.50
N PHE A 80 15.83 -4.41 5.72
CA PHE A 80 14.93 -5.57 5.68
C PHE A 80 15.14 -6.45 4.43
N ALA A 81 16.31 -6.39 3.80
CA ALA A 81 16.62 -7.09 2.54
C ALA A 81 16.41 -8.62 2.58
N ARG A 82 16.37 -9.24 3.77
CA ARG A 82 16.13 -10.68 3.98
C ARG A 82 14.74 -11.00 4.51
N SER A 83 13.81 -10.05 4.49
CA SER A 83 12.43 -10.21 4.94
C SER A 83 11.48 -10.01 3.77
N PRO A 84 11.08 -11.09 3.07
CA PRO A 84 10.18 -10.99 1.92
C PRO A 84 8.88 -10.24 2.24
N GLY A 85 8.26 -10.51 3.41
CA GLY A 85 7.04 -9.82 3.81
C GLY A 85 7.21 -8.31 4.07
N ALA A 86 8.38 -7.88 4.55
CA ALA A 86 8.67 -6.45 4.68
C ALA A 86 8.88 -5.77 3.32
N LEU A 87 9.57 -6.44 2.39
CA LEU A 87 9.76 -5.93 1.03
C LEU A 87 8.45 -5.85 0.26
N GLU A 88 7.62 -6.90 0.35
CA GLU A 88 6.28 -6.92 -0.23
C GLU A 88 5.39 -5.80 0.30
N ALA A 89 5.42 -5.54 1.62
CA ALA A 89 4.67 -4.43 2.21
C ALA A 89 5.13 -3.06 1.68
N LEU A 90 6.44 -2.87 1.44
CA LEU A 90 6.97 -1.64 0.84
C LEU A 90 6.57 -1.52 -0.63
N ASP A 91 6.60 -2.62 -1.38
CA ASP A 91 6.17 -2.66 -2.78
C ASP A 91 4.68 -2.33 -2.94
N GLN A 92 3.83 -2.95 -2.12
CA GLN A 92 2.39 -2.66 -2.13
C GLN A 92 2.12 -1.19 -1.80
N ALA A 93 2.80 -0.64 -0.79
CA ALA A 93 2.63 0.75 -0.40
C ALA A 93 3.06 1.77 -1.48
N GLY A 94 4.04 1.42 -2.32
CA GLY A 94 4.46 2.24 -3.47
C GLY A 94 3.59 2.04 -4.72
N SER A 95 2.85 0.94 -4.81
CA SER A 95 2.05 0.56 -5.99
C SER A 95 0.58 0.99 -5.90
N SER A 96 0.09 1.36 -4.71
CA SER A 96 -1.28 1.84 -4.51
C SER A 96 -1.45 3.26 -5.06
N GLU A 97 -1.59 3.35 -6.38
CA GLU A 97 -2.29 4.44 -7.06
C GLU A 97 -3.73 4.00 -7.32
N GLU A 98 -4.64 4.13 -6.33
CA GLU A 98 -6.10 4.02 -6.54
C GLU A 98 -6.86 4.97 -5.62
#